data_AF-A0A1M7DT90-F1
#
_entry.id   AF-A0A1M7DT90-F1
#
_cell.length_a   1.000
_cell.length_b   1.000
_cell.length_c   1.000
_cell.angle_alpha   90.00
_cell.angle_beta   90.00
_cell.angle_gamma   90.00
#
_symmetry.space_group_name_H-M   'P 1'
#
loop_
_entity.id
_entity.type
_entity.pdbx_description
1 polymer ?
#
loop_
_entity_poly.entity_id
_entity_poly.type
_entity_poly.pdbx_seq_one_letter_code
_entity_poly.pdbx_strand_id
1 'polypeptide(L)'
;MTRPNQYITLGIVFFIISWLFVGLFRDDEFYEPFLFIKYRPSFKVIFYSPIGMQDLSLHELSPDKREEELAFQDFVVNHKIQNNGDAKLWYLPFILIQLTVTFFCLGILKTKYNIVYKKWLYFMHPVIGVVFTFLGIIMLLCIDSWFPLIFGSLAIILFNYALLMLFTRRQRKININLTP
;
A
#
# COMPACT_ATOMS: atom_id res chain seq x y z
N MET A 1 24.69 13.02 19.76
CA MET A 1 24.02 12.42 18.59
C MET A 1 22.71 11.78 19.03
N THR A 2 21.57 12.28 18.56
CA THR A 2 20.26 11.64 18.78
C THR A 2 20.21 10.34 17.99
N ARG A 3 19.84 9.23 18.62
CA ARG A 3 19.66 7.96 17.91
C ARG A 3 18.57 8.14 16.85
N PRO A 4 18.78 7.68 15.60
CA PRO A 4 17.78 7.80 14.55
C PRO A 4 16.50 7.04 14.95
N ASN A 5 15.35 7.57 14.54
CA ASN A 5 14.06 6.95 14.84
C ASN A 5 13.88 5.69 13.96
N GLN A 6 14.18 4.54 14.55
CA GLN A 6 14.10 3.23 13.88
C GLN A 6 12.73 2.95 13.22
N TYR A 7 11.63 3.51 13.73
CA TYR A 7 10.31 3.31 13.13
C TYR A 7 10.16 4.07 11.81
N ILE A 8 10.74 5.27 11.72
CA ILE A 8 10.79 6.02 10.45
C ILE A 8 11.66 5.25 9.46
N THR A 9 12.81 4.73 9.89
CA THR A 9 13.67 3.89 9.05
C THR A 9 12.92 2.66 8.51
N LEU A 10 12.20 1.93 9.37
CA LEU A 10 11.37 0.81 8.94
C LEU A 10 10.25 1.24 7.99
N GLY A 11 9.60 2.38 8.25
CA GLY A 11 8.58 2.94 7.36
C GLY A 11 9.12 3.22 5.96
N ILE A 12 10.33 3.79 5.86
CA ILE A 12 11.01 4.03 4.58
C ILE A 12 11.33 2.70 3.87
N VAL A 13 11.82 1.69 4.59
CA VAL A 13 12.11 0.38 4.01
C VAL A 13 10.84 -0.26 3.44
N PHE A 14 9.75 -0.31 4.20
CA PHE A 14 8.47 -0.84 3.71
C PHE A 14 7.87 -0.01 2.59
N PHE A 15 8.06 1.31 2.60
CA PHE A 15 7.65 2.17 1.49
C PHE A 15 8.38 1.82 0.20
N ILE A 16 9.71 1.64 0.25
CA ILE A 16 10.51 1.28 -0.92
C ILE A 16 10.10 -0.10 -1.44
N ILE A 17 9.91 -1.08 -0.55
CA ILE A 17 9.44 -2.43 -0.93
C ILE A 17 8.05 -2.33 -1.58
N SER A 18 7.13 -1.59 -0.97
CA SER A 18 5.78 -1.36 -1.52
C SER A 18 5.85 -0.74 -2.91
N TRP A 19 6.63 0.34 -3.10
CA TRP A 19 6.75 1.02 -4.38
C TRP A 19 7.32 0.10 -5.48
N LEU A 20 8.37 -0.65 -5.15
CA LEU A 20 9.05 -1.49 -6.13
C LEU A 20 8.24 -2.73 -6.51
N PHE A 21 7.52 -3.34 -5.56
CA PHE A 21 6.88 -4.64 -5.75
C PHE A 21 5.35 -4.59 -5.87
N VAL A 22 4.67 -3.52 -5.44
CA VAL A 22 3.22 -3.40 -5.63
C VAL A 22 2.93 -2.75 -6.98
N GLY A 23 2.14 -3.44 -7.79
CA GLY A 23 1.61 -2.93 -9.05
C GLY A 23 0.09 -2.79 -8.98
N LEU A 24 -0.44 -1.93 -9.84
CA LEU A 24 -1.85 -1.75 -10.12
C LEU A 24 -2.06 -2.02 -11.61
N PHE A 25 -3.03 -2.85 -11.95
CA PHE A 25 -3.50 -2.96 -13.33
C PHE A 25 -5.02 -2.84 -13.40
N ARG A 26 -5.52 -2.55 -14.60
CA ARG A 26 -6.95 -2.71 -14.91
C ARG A 26 -7.10 -3.86 -15.86
N ASP A 27 -8.04 -4.74 -15.53
CA ASP A 27 -8.46 -5.80 -16.42
C ASP A 27 -9.06 -5.20 -17.71
N ASP A 28 -8.77 -5.79 -18.87
CA ASP A 28 -9.22 -5.27 -20.16
C ASP A 28 -10.65 -5.70 -20.51
N GLU A 29 -11.20 -6.73 -19.87
CA GLU A 29 -12.57 -7.22 -20.08
C GLU A 29 -13.59 -6.40 -19.27
N PHE A 30 -13.34 -6.20 -17.98
CA PHE A 30 -14.27 -5.54 -17.06
C PHE A 30 -13.83 -4.16 -16.57
N TYR A 31 -12.63 -3.71 -16.97
CA TYR A 31 -12.02 -2.45 -16.50
C TYR A 31 -11.86 -2.38 -14.97
N GLU A 32 -11.85 -3.55 -14.32
CA GLU A 32 -11.74 -3.65 -12.88
C GLU A 32 -10.29 -3.45 -12.40
N PRO A 33 -10.07 -2.65 -11.35
CA PRO A 33 -8.74 -2.36 -10.82
C PRO A 33 -8.26 -3.45 -9.85
N PHE A 34 -7.04 -3.94 -10.08
CA PHE A 34 -6.42 -4.97 -9.26
C PHE A 34 -5.03 -4.57 -8.78
N LEU A 35 -4.80 -4.72 -7.47
CA LEU A 35 -3.45 -4.70 -6.92
C LEU A 35 -2.81 -6.07 -7.02
N PHE A 36 -1.53 -6.10 -7.36
CA PHE A 36 -0.75 -7.33 -7.44
C PHE A 36 0.69 -7.14 -6.97
N ILE A 37 1.37 -8.25 -6.77
CA ILE A 37 2.80 -8.28 -6.48
C ILE A 37 3.56 -8.56 -7.76
N LYS A 38 4.42 -7.62 -8.15
CA LYS A 38 5.37 -7.78 -9.25
C LYS A 38 6.38 -8.87 -8.88
N TYR A 39 6.70 -9.73 -9.83
CA TYR A 39 7.68 -10.80 -9.61
C TYR A 39 9.13 -10.27 -9.46
N ARG A 40 9.40 -9.05 -9.95
CA ARG A 40 10.68 -8.34 -9.84
C ARG A 40 10.46 -6.86 -9.50
N PRO A 41 11.44 -6.17 -8.87
CA PRO A 41 11.29 -4.76 -8.56
C PRO A 41 11.21 -3.92 -9.84
N SER A 42 10.29 -2.95 -9.86
CA SER A 42 10.13 -1.97 -10.94
C SER A 42 9.56 -0.67 -10.41
N PHE A 43 10.01 0.46 -10.96
CA PHE A 43 9.46 1.79 -10.65
C PHE A 43 8.07 2.02 -11.26
N LYS A 44 7.68 1.22 -12.27
CA LYS A 44 6.36 1.29 -12.90
C LYS A 44 5.30 0.79 -11.92
N VAL A 45 4.31 1.62 -11.61
CA VAL A 45 3.24 1.30 -10.66
C VAL A 45 1.98 0.88 -11.39
N ILE A 46 1.62 1.58 -12.47
CA ILE A 46 0.40 1.33 -13.25
C ILE A 46 0.78 0.53 -14.50
N PHE A 47 0.07 -0.58 -14.72
CA PHE A 47 0.17 -1.45 -15.87
C PHE A 47 -1.19 -1.46 -16.56
N TYR A 48 -1.21 -1.25 -17.87
CA TYR A 48 -2.43 -1.35 -18.66
C TYR A 48 -2.08 -1.95 -20.03
N SER A 49 -3.07 -2.55 -20.69
CA SER A 49 -2.95 -3.09 -22.03
C SER A 49 -3.44 -2.04 -23.05
N PRO A 50 -2.56 -1.37 -23.81
CA PRO A 50 -2.97 -0.53 -24.94
C PRO A 50 -3.77 -1.28 -26.02
N ILE A 51 -3.53 -2.59 -26.18
CA ILE A 51 -4.29 -3.42 -27.13
C ILE A 51 -5.67 -3.74 -26.57
N GLY A 52 -5.74 -4.12 -25.28
CA GLY A 52 -6.95 -4.62 -24.64
C GLY A 52 -7.60 -5.73 -25.46
N MET A 53 -8.92 -5.62 -25.67
CA MET A 53 -9.69 -6.54 -26.51
C MET A 53 -9.72 -6.18 -28.01
N GLN A 54 -8.84 -5.31 -28.48
CA GLN A 54 -8.79 -4.92 -29.90
C GLN A 54 -7.97 -5.92 -30.72
N ASP A 55 -8.36 -6.15 -31.97
CA ASP A 55 -7.57 -6.93 -32.94
C ASP A 55 -6.38 -6.11 -33.50
N LEU A 56 -5.56 -5.55 -32.61
CA LEU A 56 -4.33 -4.83 -32.95
C LEU A 56 -3.10 -5.69 -32.71
N SER A 57 -2.14 -5.62 -33.62
CA SER A 57 -0.81 -6.20 -33.43
C SER A 57 0.14 -5.21 -32.75
N LEU A 58 1.17 -5.74 -32.07
CA LEU A 58 2.23 -4.94 -31.43
C LEU A 58 2.92 -3.96 -32.38
N HIS A 59 2.96 -4.27 -33.68
CA HIS A 59 3.62 -3.44 -34.69
C HIS A 59 2.83 -2.19 -35.05
N GLU A 60 1.51 -2.22 -34.85
CA GLU A 60 0.59 -1.10 -35.12
C GLU A 60 0.59 -0.07 -33.98
N LEU A 61 1.14 -0.42 -32.82
CA LEU A 61 1.31 0.49 -31.71
C LEU A 61 2.48 1.47 -31.94
N SER A 62 2.28 2.71 -31.48
CA SER A 62 3.39 3.66 -31.31
C SER A 62 4.44 3.11 -30.35
N PRO A 63 5.71 3.56 -30.43
CA PRO A 63 6.78 3.05 -29.58
C PRO A 63 6.43 3.02 -28.09
N ASP A 64 5.90 4.13 -27.55
CA ASP A 64 5.52 4.24 -26.14
C ASP A 64 4.42 3.24 -25.75
N LYS A 65 3.39 3.09 -26.60
CA LYS A 65 2.32 2.10 -26.36
C LYS A 65 2.84 0.68 -26.46
N ARG A 66 3.81 0.42 -27.34
CA ARG A 66 4.43 -0.90 -27.45
C ARG A 66 5.18 -1.24 -26.17
N GLU A 67 5.91 -0.30 -25.57
CA GLU A 67 6.57 -0.52 -24.28
C GLU A 67 5.58 -0.80 -23.14
N GLU A 68 4.46 -0.08 -23.12
CA GLU A 68 3.37 -0.28 -22.16
C GLU A 68 2.74 -1.68 -22.29
N GLU A 69 2.42 -2.10 -23.51
CA GLU A 69 1.91 -3.44 -23.79
C GLU A 69 2.91 -4.53 -23.39
N LEU A 70 4.19 -4.37 -23.75
CA LEU A 70 5.24 -5.33 -23.37
C LEU A 70 5.38 -5.44 -21.84
N ALA A 71 5.27 -4.33 -21.12
CA ALA A 71 5.30 -4.34 -19.66
C ALA A 71 4.07 -5.02 -19.06
N PHE A 72 2.88 -4.81 -19.63
CA PHE A 72 1.66 -5.49 -19.21
C PHE A 72 1.74 -7.00 -19.45
N GLN A 73 2.17 -7.42 -20.65
CA GLN A 73 2.37 -8.83 -20.98
C GLN A 73 3.38 -9.49 -20.04
N ASP A 74 4.51 -8.84 -19.76
CA ASP A 74 5.54 -9.35 -18.85
C ASP A 74 5.02 -9.48 -17.41
N PHE A 75 4.48 -8.42 -16.81
CA PHE A 75 4.16 -8.41 -15.38
C PHE A 75 2.78 -9.00 -15.03
N VAL A 76 1.82 -8.96 -15.95
CA VAL A 76 0.42 -9.32 -15.67
C VAL A 76 0.03 -10.63 -16.37
N VAL A 77 0.19 -10.71 -17.71
CA VAL A 77 -0.32 -11.84 -18.50
C VAL A 77 0.54 -13.09 -18.34
N ASN A 78 1.86 -12.99 -18.58
CA ASN A 78 2.78 -14.12 -18.53
C ASN A 78 2.84 -14.78 -17.14
N HIS A 79 2.58 -13.99 -16.09
CA HIS A 79 2.54 -14.44 -14.71
C HIS A 79 1.13 -14.84 -14.24
N LYS A 80 0.15 -14.89 -15.17
CA LYS A 80 -1.24 -15.29 -14.92
C LYS A 80 -1.90 -14.49 -13.79
N ILE A 81 -1.56 -13.21 -13.66
CA ILE A 81 -2.15 -12.34 -12.63
C ILE A 81 -3.61 -12.03 -12.99
N GLN A 82 -3.88 -11.73 -14.27
CA GLN A 82 -5.22 -11.41 -14.77
C GLN A 82 -6.20 -12.59 -14.67
N ASN A 83 -5.74 -13.79 -15.01
CA ASN A 83 -6.59 -14.99 -15.09
C ASN A 83 -6.72 -15.76 -13.77
N ASN A 84 -6.18 -15.24 -12.67
CA ASN A 84 -6.12 -15.97 -11.40
C ASN A 84 -6.78 -15.19 -10.26
N GLY A 85 -8.10 -15.37 -10.14
CA GLY A 85 -8.87 -14.89 -8.98
C GLY A 85 -8.34 -15.40 -7.63
N ASP A 86 -7.54 -16.47 -7.62
CA ASP A 86 -6.91 -17.10 -6.44
C ASP A 86 -5.38 -16.91 -6.40
N ALA A 87 -4.86 -15.82 -6.96
CA ALA A 87 -3.42 -15.54 -6.90
C ALA A 87 -2.90 -15.67 -5.45
N LYS A 88 -1.95 -16.60 -5.23
CA LYS A 88 -1.51 -17.07 -3.91
C LYS A 88 -1.12 -15.98 -2.91
N LEU A 89 -0.86 -14.76 -3.38
CA LEU A 89 -0.41 -13.60 -2.60
C LEU A 89 -1.22 -12.31 -2.90
N TRP A 90 -2.47 -12.42 -3.35
CA TRP A 90 -3.31 -11.27 -3.69
C TRP A 90 -3.47 -10.24 -2.54
N TYR A 91 -3.37 -10.70 -1.29
CA TYR A 91 -3.51 -9.86 -0.10
C TYR A 91 -2.20 -9.12 0.29
N LEU A 92 -1.06 -9.52 -0.25
CA LEU A 92 0.25 -9.02 0.16
C LEU A 92 0.45 -7.50 -0.11
N PRO A 93 -0.08 -6.89 -1.20
CA PRO A 93 -0.04 -5.45 -1.39
C PRO A 93 -0.64 -4.67 -0.20
N PHE A 94 -1.79 -5.12 0.30
CA PHE A 94 -2.48 -4.48 1.43
C PHE A 94 -1.65 -4.56 2.72
N ILE A 95 -0.98 -5.70 2.96
CA ILE A 95 -0.08 -5.86 4.10
C ILE A 95 1.11 -4.89 4.00
N LEU A 96 1.77 -4.81 2.85
CA LEU A 96 2.93 -3.93 2.66
C LEU A 96 2.57 -2.45 2.84
N ILE A 97 1.44 -2.03 2.26
CA ILE A 97 0.91 -0.66 2.43
C ILE A 97 0.58 -0.42 3.91
N GLN A 98 -0.09 -1.35 4.58
CA GLN A 98 -0.44 -1.22 5.99
C GLN A 98 0.78 -1.13 6.92
N LEU A 99 1.82 -1.93 6.66
CA LEU A 99 3.08 -1.87 7.40
C LEU A 99 3.77 -0.51 7.20
N THR A 100 3.79 -0.02 5.95
CA THR A 100 4.31 1.31 5.62
C THR A 100 3.64 2.40 6.46
N VAL A 101 2.30 2.47 6.43
CA VAL A 101 1.52 3.47 7.18
C VAL A 101 1.73 3.31 8.70
N THR A 102 1.74 2.07 9.20
CA THR A 102 1.94 1.77 10.63
C THR A 102 3.27 2.30 11.13
N PHE A 103 4.37 1.99 10.45
CA PHE A 103 5.71 2.38 10.90
C PHE A 103 5.94 3.88 10.80
N PHE A 104 5.40 4.55 9.77
CA PHE A 104 5.43 6.01 9.71
C PHE A 104 4.65 6.64 10.87
N CYS A 105 3.44 6.16 11.18
CA CYS A 105 2.65 6.70 12.28
C CYS A 105 3.33 6.49 13.65
N LEU A 106 3.91 5.30 13.89
CA LEU A 106 4.73 5.03 15.08
C LEU A 106 5.95 5.94 15.14
N GLY A 107 6.62 6.17 14.00
CA GLY A 107 7.74 7.10 13.90
C GLY A 107 7.37 8.52 14.30
N ILE A 108 6.32 9.07 13.69
CA ILE A 108 5.82 10.43 13.96
C ILE A 108 5.44 10.58 15.44
N LEU A 109 4.69 9.62 15.98
CA LEU A 109 4.27 9.65 17.37
C LEU A 109 5.45 9.55 18.35
N LYS A 110 6.47 8.75 18.04
CA LYS A 110 7.68 8.64 18.86
C LYS A 110 8.43 9.97 18.87
N THR A 111 8.59 10.59 17.71
CA THR A 111 9.29 11.89 17.59
C THR A 111 8.53 12.99 18.32
N LYS A 112 7.20 13.06 18.17
CA LYS A 112 6.39 14.15 18.72
C LYS A 112 6.14 14.05 20.23
N TYR A 113 5.99 12.84 20.76
CA TYR A 113 5.52 12.62 22.14
C TYR A 113 6.47 11.77 22.99
N ASN A 114 7.62 11.35 22.45
CA ASN A 114 8.61 10.48 23.10
C ASN A 114 8.01 9.19 23.73
N ILE A 115 6.99 8.61 23.09
CA ILE A 115 6.25 7.47 23.63
C ILE A 115 7.13 6.21 23.70
N VAL A 116 6.93 5.37 24.72
CA VAL A 116 7.47 4.01 24.76
C VAL A 116 6.32 3.06 24.41
N TYR A 117 6.45 2.33 23.31
CA TYR A 117 5.40 1.43 22.84
C TYR A 117 5.49 0.06 23.52
N LYS A 118 4.35 -0.51 23.87
CA LYS A 118 4.25 -1.90 24.32
C LYS A 118 4.36 -2.84 23.12
N LYS A 119 4.98 -4.02 23.31
CA LYS A 119 5.18 -5.02 22.24
C LYS A 119 3.89 -5.41 21.52
N TRP A 120 2.78 -5.53 22.24
CA TRP A 120 1.48 -5.91 21.65
C TRP A 120 0.97 -4.92 20.60
N LEU A 121 1.36 -3.64 20.70
CA LEU A 121 0.90 -2.60 19.78
C LEU A 121 1.42 -2.82 18.36
N TYR A 122 2.65 -3.35 18.24
CA TYR A 122 3.26 -3.66 16.94
C TYR A 122 2.51 -4.75 16.18
N PHE A 123 1.79 -5.63 16.89
CA PHE A 123 1.00 -6.69 16.28
C PHE A 123 -0.46 -6.29 16.07
N MET A 124 -1.10 -5.70 17.09
CA MET A 124 -2.52 -5.34 17.01
C MET A 124 -2.82 -4.22 16.01
N HIS A 125 -1.97 -3.20 15.93
CA HIS A 125 -2.21 -2.08 15.01
C HIS A 125 -2.27 -2.51 13.54
N PRO A 126 -1.27 -3.21 12.97
CA PRO A 126 -1.35 -3.62 11.57
C PRO A 126 -2.49 -4.62 11.32
N VAL A 127 -2.83 -5.50 12.28
CA VAL A 127 -3.95 -6.45 12.12
C VAL A 127 -5.30 -5.73 12.04
N ILE A 128 -5.55 -4.73 12.88
CA ILE A 128 -6.80 -3.96 12.80
C ILE A 128 -6.76 -3.04 11.58
N GLY A 129 -5.64 -2.36 11.35
CA GLY A 129 -5.48 -1.40 10.28
C GLY A 129 -5.58 -2.01 8.88
N VAL A 130 -5.16 -3.27 8.68
CA VAL A 130 -5.20 -3.90 7.35
C VAL A 130 -6.64 -4.02 6.83
N VAL A 131 -7.62 -4.25 7.71
CA VAL A 131 -9.04 -4.33 7.31
C VAL A 131 -9.53 -2.99 6.79
N PHE A 132 -9.23 -1.90 7.51
CA PHE A 132 -9.62 -0.55 7.09
C PHE A 132 -8.86 -0.08 5.85
N THR A 133 -7.58 -0.39 5.76
CA THR A 133 -6.76 -0.07 4.58
C THR A 133 -7.23 -0.85 3.36
N PHE A 134 -7.62 -2.12 3.52
CA PHE A 134 -8.22 -2.92 2.45
C PHE A 134 -9.51 -2.29 1.92
N LEU A 135 -10.47 -1.99 2.81
CA LEU A 135 -11.72 -1.34 2.42
C LEU A 135 -11.49 0.04 1.79
N GLY A 136 -10.59 0.84 2.38
CA GLY A 136 -10.25 2.17 1.88
C GLY A 136 -9.61 2.11 0.50
N ILE A 137 -8.69 1.17 0.27
CA ILE A 137 -8.05 0.99 -1.04
C ILE A 137 -9.09 0.53 -2.07
N ILE A 138 -9.95 -0.44 -1.77
CA ILE A 138 -11.01 -0.87 -2.69
C ILE A 138 -11.87 0.32 -3.10
N MET A 139 -12.35 1.12 -2.13
CA MET A 139 -13.12 2.32 -2.43
C MET A 139 -12.36 3.31 -3.31
N LEU A 140 -11.05 3.49 -3.07
CA LEU A 140 -10.20 4.36 -3.87
C LEU A 140 -10.01 3.86 -5.31
N LEU A 141 -9.87 2.54 -5.47
CA LEU A 141 -9.70 1.92 -6.77
C LEU A 141 -10.95 2.06 -7.64
N CYS A 142 -12.14 2.08 -7.05
CA CYS A 142 -13.40 2.34 -7.75
C CYS A 142 -13.56 3.79 -8.28
N ILE A 143 -12.62 4.70 -7.99
CA ILE A 143 -12.74 6.12 -8.34
C ILE A 143 -11.68 6.52 -9.37
N ASP A 144 -12.13 6.89 -10.57
CA ASP A 144 -11.28 7.30 -11.70
C ASP A 144 -10.89 8.78 -11.66
N SER A 145 -10.65 9.31 -10.46
CA SER A 145 -10.26 10.70 -10.27
C SER A 145 -9.15 10.84 -9.24
N TRP A 146 -8.12 11.59 -9.62
CA TRP A 146 -6.95 11.81 -8.79
C TRP A 146 -7.28 12.59 -7.51
N PHE A 147 -8.33 13.41 -7.50
CA PHE A 147 -8.69 14.21 -6.34
C PHE A 147 -9.25 13.34 -5.20
N PRO A 148 -10.31 12.54 -5.38
CA PRO A 148 -10.75 11.56 -4.39
C PRO A 148 -9.66 10.59 -3.96
N LEU A 149 -8.76 10.20 -4.87
CA LEU A 149 -7.62 9.35 -4.55
C LEU A 149 -6.72 9.95 -3.46
N ILE A 150 -6.37 11.24 -3.58
CA ILE A 150 -5.57 11.94 -2.57
C ILE A 150 -6.32 12.04 -1.25
N PHE A 151 -7.58 12.45 -1.27
CA PHE A 151 -8.38 12.62 -0.05
C PHE A 151 -8.62 11.30 0.68
N GLY A 152 -8.95 10.24 -0.04
CA GLY A 152 -9.13 8.92 0.56
C GLY A 152 -7.81 8.35 1.10
N SER A 153 -6.69 8.56 0.41
CA SER A 153 -5.37 8.17 0.91
C SER A 153 -5.01 8.89 2.21
N LEU A 154 -5.28 10.21 2.28
CA LEU A 154 -5.12 10.99 3.51
C LEU A 154 -6.05 10.49 4.62
N ALA A 155 -7.30 10.12 4.31
CA ALA A 155 -8.23 9.57 5.27
C ALA A 155 -7.73 8.25 5.88
N ILE A 156 -7.16 7.34 5.07
CA ILE A 156 -6.55 6.09 5.54
C ILE A 156 -5.39 6.37 6.50
N ILE A 157 -4.52 7.33 6.16
CA ILE A 157 -3.38 7.72 7.01
C ILE A 157 -3.87 8.32 8.32
N LEU A 158 -4.81 9.26 8.27
CA LEU A 158 -5.38 9.92 9.45
C LEU A 158 -6.09 8.92 10.37
N PHE A 159 -6.82 7.97 9.79
CA PHE A 159 -7.46 6.90 10.54
C PHE A 159 -6.43 6.03 11.28
N ASN A 160 -5.39 5.56 10.60
CA ASN A 160 -4.30 4.78 11.21
C ASN A 160 -3.59 5.56 12.31
N TYR A 161 -3.30 6.84 12.09
CA TYR A 161 -2.71 7.72 13.09
C TYR A 161 -3.62 7.87 14.32
N ALA A 162 -4.93 8.08 14.11
CA ALA A 162 -5.92 8.19 15.19
C ALA A 162 -6.04 6.88 15.99
N LEU A 163 -6.04 5.74 15.30
CA LEU A 163 -6.08 4.40 15.92
C LEU A 163 -4.89 4.19 16.86
N LEU A 164 -3.66 4.51 16.42
CA LEU A 164 -2.46 4.48 17.29
C LEU A 164 -2.56 5.46 18.45
N MET A 165 -3.08 6.67 18.20
CA MET A 165 -3.29 7.66 19.26
C MET A 165 -4.24 7.16 20.34
N LEU A 166 -5.31 6.45 19.99
CA LEU A 166 -6.26 5.88 20.96
C LEU A 166 -5.57 4.82 21.84
N PHE A 167 -4.81 3.90 21.24
CA PHE A 167 -4.10 2.86 21.99
C PHE A 167 -2.97 3.42 22.88
N THR A 168 -2.34 4.51 22.47
CA THR A 168 -1.25 5.14 23.24
C THR A 168 -1.77 6.10 24.33
N ARG A 169 -2.87 6.83 24.10
CA ARG A 169 -3.50 7.70 25.13
C ARG A 169 -3.92 6.93 26.38
N ARG A 170 -4.42 5.69 26.22
CA ARG A 170 -4.76 4.81 27.35
C ARG A 170 -3.56 4.51 28.25
N GLN A 171 -2.34 4.58 27.72
CA GLN A 171 -1.11 4.27 28.47
C GLN A 171 -0.53 5.50 29.17
N ARG A 172 -0.70 6.71 28.62
CA ARG A 172 -0.23 7.95 29.26
C ARG A 172 -0.88 8.17 30.63
N LYS A 173 -2.16 7.84 30.78
CA LYS A 173 -2.88 7.92 32.05
C LYS A 173 -2.39 6.91 33.10
N ILE A 174 -1.91 5.74 32.69
CA ILE A 174 -1.43 4.69 33.62
C ILE A 174 -0.07 5.09 34.21
N ASN A 175 0.85 5.64 33.42
CA ASN A 175 2.18 6.02 33.91
C ASN A 175 2.17 7.24 34.82
N ILE A 176 1.21 8.15 34.67
CA ILE A 176 1.06 9.32 35.57
C ILE A 176 0.57 8.89 36.97
N ASN A 177 -0.16 7.79 37.07
CA ASN A 177 -0.68 7.27 38.34
C ASN A 177 0.29 6.32 39.07
N LEU A 178 1.49 6.08 38.53
CA LEU A 178 2.49 5.17 39.09
C LEU A 178 3.78 5.88 39.53
N THR A 179 3.82 7.21 39.46
CA THR A 179 4.83 8.01 40.15
C THR A 179 4.29 8.38 41.54
N PRO A 180 4.86 7.82 42.62
CA PRO A 180 4.55 8.23 43.99
C PRO A 180 5.00 9.67 44.27
#